data_AF-A0A8S0UF30-F1
#
_entry.id   AF-A0A8S0UF30-F1
#
_cell.length_a   1.000
_cell.length_b   1.000
_cell.length_c   1.000
_cell.angle_alpha   90.00
_cell.angle_beta   90.00
_cell.angle_gamma   90.00
#
_symmetry.space_group_name_H-M   'P 1'
#
loop_
_entity.id
_entity.type
_entity.pdbx_description
1 polymer ?
#
loop_
_entity_poly.entity_id
_entity_poly.type
_entity_poly.pdbx_seq_one_letter_code
_entity_poly.pdbx_strand_id
1 'polypeptide(L)'
;LRSYGMCSSKGVQLEEAVCMFFMTLGHGVGNRMIQERFQRSGETVSRQFGIVLQKMINLALQEIRPPDNYDKVPLYIRSNPKYWPYFKD
;
A
#
# COMPACT_ATOMS: atom_id res chain seq x y z
N LEU A 1 4.92 -10.04 4.16
CA LEU A 1 5.18 -8.94 5.14
C LEU A 1 6.37 -9.22 6.06
N ARG A 2 6.45 -10.39 6.72
CA ARG A 2 7.66 -10.79 7.46
C ARG A 2 8.92 -10.83 6.57
N SER A 3 8.78 -11.34 5.35
CA SER A 3 9.82 -11.31 4.30
C SER A 3 10.28 -9.90 3.88
N TYR A 4 9.46 -8.87 4.12
CA TYR A 4 9.77 -7.46 3.82
C TYR A 4 10.26 -6.71 5.07
N GLY A 5 10.71 -7.44 6.09
CA GLY A 5 11.28 -6.87 7.31
C GLY A 5 10.27 -6.16 8.21
N MET A 6 9.00 -6.62 8.22
CA MET A 6 8.08 -6.29 9.30
C MET A 6 8.28 -7.26 10.47
N CYS A 7 8.60 -6.72 11.64
CA CYS A 7 8.73 -7.45 12.89
C CYS A 7 7.69 -6.95 13.89
N SER A 8 7.31 -7.81 14.83
CA SER A 8 6.50 -7.41 15.98
C SER A 8 7.21 -6.31 16.77
N SER A 9 6.45 -5.35 17.28
CA SER A 9 6.97 -4.29 18.15
C SER A 9 6.68 -4.64 19.61
N LYS A 10 7.34 -3.97 20.56
CA LYS A 10 7.11 -4.23 22.00
C LYS A 10 5.63 -4.07 22.32
N GLY A 11 4.98 -5.20 22.62
CA GLY A 11 3.58 -5.26 23.01
C GLY A 11 2.57 -5.36 21.87
N VAL A 12 2.93 -5.29 20.58
CA VAL A 12 1.98 -5.44 19.45
C VAL A 12 2.48 -6.47 18.45
N GLN A 13 1.65 -7.47 18.17
CA GLN A 13 1.96 -8.51 17.19
C GLN A 13 1.90 -7.94 15.77
N LEU A 14 2.56 -8.62 14.83
CA LEU A 14 2.59 -8.14 13.45
C LEU A 14 1.18 -8.14 12.84
N GLU A 15 0.46 -9.24 13.06
CA GLU A 15 -0.89 -9.47 12.60
C GLU A 15 -1.83 -8.39 13.14
N GLU A 16 -1.69 -8.07 14.43
CA GLU A 16 -2.46 -7.00 15.07
C GLU A 16 -2.19 -5.63 14.44
N ALA A 17 -0.93 -5.28 14.19
CA ALA A 17 -0.57 -4.02 13.54
C ALA A 17 -1.13 -3.91 12.11
N VAL A 18 -1.05 -5.01 11.35
CA VAL A 18 -1.57 -5.09 9.98
C VAL A 18 -3.10 -5.02 9.96
N CYS A 19 -3.77 -5.69 10.90
CA CYS A 19 -5.22 -5.60 11.07
C CYS A 19 -5.67 -4.17 11.45
N MET A 20 -4.96 -3.48 12.35
CA MET A 20 -5.25 -2.07 12.67
C MET A 20 -5.18 -1.19 11.42
N PHE A 21 -4.14 -1.36 10.60
CA PHE A 21 -3.96 -0.61 9.36
C PHE A 21 -5.07 -0.89 8.34
N PHE A 22 -5.36 -2.17 8.07
CA PHE A 22 -6.41 -2.53 7.11
C PHE A 22 -7.81 -2.20 7.59
N MET A 23 -8.11 -2.29 8.89
CA MET A 23 -9.41 -1.82 9.39
C MET A 23 -9.57 -0.32 9.20
N THR A 24 -8.53 0.45 9.49
CA THR A 24 -8.51 1.91 9.26
C THR A 24 -8.83 2.24 7.80
N LEU A 25 -8.14 1.60 6.85
CA LEU A 25 -8.32 1.89 5.41
C LEU A 25 -9.58 1.27 4.82
N GLY A 26 -9.84 -0.01 5.10
CA GLY A 26 -10.92 -0.80 4.50
C GLY A 26 -12.30 -0.38 4.98
N HIS A 27 -12.42 0.09 6.23
CA HIS A 27 -13.68 0.60 6.78
C HIS A 27 -13.71 2.13 6.89
N GLY A 28 -12.62 2.84 6.61
CA GLY A 28 -12.55 4.31 6.71
C GLY A 28 -12.73 4.83 8.14
N VAL A 29 -12.28 4.07 9.14
CA VAL A 29 -12.54 4.37 10.56
C VAL A 29 -11.37 5.09 11.20
N GLY A 30 -11.67 6.01 12.13
CA GLY A 30 -10.65 6.80 12.82
C GLY A 30 -9.95 6.04 13.95
N ASN A 31 -8.86 6.63 14.43
CA ASN A 31 -8.00 6.08 15.50
C ASN A 31 -8.81 5.65 16.74
N ARG A 32 -9.83 6.42 17.16
CA ARG A 32 -10.68 6.08 18.32
C ARG A 32 -11.37 4.72 18.19
N MET A 33 -11.91 4.39 17.02
CA MET A 33 -12.56 3.09 16.81
C MET A 33 -11.53 1.96 16.89
N ILE A 34 -10.33 2.17 16.36
CA ILE A 34 -9.25 1.18 16.42
C ILE A 34 -8.77 0.98 17.86
N GLN A 35 -8.65 2.05 18.65
CA GLN A 35 -8.35 1.95 20.09
C GLN A 35 -9.38 1.06 20.80
N GLU A 36 -10.67 1.29 20.55
CA GLU A 36 -11.77 0.50 21.14
C GLU A 36 -11.76 -0.96 20.65
N ARG A 37 -11.44 -1.22 19.38
CA ARG A 37 -11.42 -2.59 18.82
C ARG A 37 -10.24 -3.43 19.30
N PHE A 38 -9.05 -2.83 19.39
CA PHE A 38 -7.81 -3.56 19.73
C PHE A 38 -7.35 -3.33 21.17
N GLN A 39 -8.06 -2.51 21.95
CA GLN A 39 -7.72 -2.18 23.33
C GLN A 39 -6.30 -1.63 23.48
N ARG A 40 -5.93 -0.72 22.56
CA ARG A 40 -4.62 -0.06 22.51
C ARG A 40 -4.78 1.44 22.73
N SER A 41 -3.71 2.07 23.22
CA SER A 41 -3.64 3.53 23.29
C SER A 41 -3.65 4.14 21.89
N GLY A 42 -4.19 5.35 21.77
CA GLY A 42 -4.18 6.09 20.50
C GLY A 42 -2.76 6.35 19.96
N GLU A 43 -1.78 6.53 20.85
CA GLU A 43 -0.35 6.59 20.49
C GLU A 43 0.08 5.31 19.77
N THR A 44 -0.24 4.15 20.35
CA THR A 44 0.15 2.86 19.78
C THR A 44 -0.55 2.64 18.44
N VAL A 45 -1.84 2.97 18.32
CA VAL A 45 -2.57 2.91 17.05
C VAL A 45 -1.90 3.78 15.98
N SER A 46 -1.62 5.06 16.28
CA SER A 46 -0.98 5.98 15.34
C SER A 46 0.42 5.50 14.92
N ARG A 47 1.22 5.04 15.89
CA ARG A 47 2.57 4.54 15.63
C ARG A 47 2.56 3.31 14.74
N GLN A 48 1.70 2.33 15.03
CA GLN A 48 1.61 1.11 14.21
C GLN A 48 1.08 1.41 12.81
N PHE A 49 0.10 2.31 12.69
CA PHE A 49 -0.37 2.75 11.38
C PHE A 49 0.76 3.31 10.52
N GLY A 50 1.59 4.20 11.07
CA GLY A 50 2.75 4.76 10.37
C GLY A 50 3.81 3.73 9.98
N ILE A 51 4.13 2.80 10.90
CA ILE A 51 5.08 1.71 10.63
C ILE A 51 4.59 0.83 9.48
N VAL A 52 3.31 0.42 9.52
CA VAL A 52 2.72 -0.44 8.50
C VAL A 52 2.63 0.30 7.17
N LEU A 53 2.20 1.56 7.16
CA LEU A 53 2.14 2.40 5.96
C LEU A 53 3.48 2.47 5.24
N GLN A 54 4.57 2.79 5.96
CA GLN A 54 5.89 2.91 5.36
C GLN A 54 6.34 1.61 4.69
N LYS A 55 6.06 0.47 5.33
CA LYS A 55 6.43 -0.85 4.82
C LYS A 55 5.57 -1.23 3.61
N MET A 56 4.28 -0.90 3.62
CA MET A 56 3.38 -1.10 2.48
C MET A 56 3.77 -0.24 1.27
N ILE A 57 4.23 1.00 1.48
CA ILE A 57 4.79 1.85 0.41
C ILE A 57 6.02 1.19 -0.20
N ASN A 58 6.95 0.71 0.62
CA ASN A 58 8.15 0.03 0.11
C ASN A 58 7.82 -1.24 -0.68
N LEU A 59 6.83 -2.01 -0.20
CA LEU A 59 6.31 -3.17 -0.92
C LEU A 59 5.70 -2.74 -2.27
N ALA A 60 4.87 -1.71 -2.29
CA ALA A 60 4.25 -1.21 -3.51
C ALA A 60 5.30 -0.80 -4.56
N LEU A 61 6.39 -0.14 -4.16
CA LEU A 61 7.49 0.22 -5.08
C LEU A 61 8.25 -0.99 -5.65
N GLN A 62 8.24 -2.12 -4.94
CA GLN A 62 8.88 -3.34 -5.41
C GLN A 62 7.98 -4.16 -6.33
N GLU A 63 6.69 -4.27 -6.00
CA GLU A 63 5.74 -5.14 -6.68
C GLU A 63 4.99 -4.43 -7.81
N ILE A 64 4.65 -3.15 -7.64
CA ILE A 64 3.93 -2.35 -8.64
C ILE A 64 4.95 -1.68 -9.54
N ARG A 65 5.46 -2.45 -10.50
CA ARG A 65 6.39 -1.97 -11.52
C ARG A 65 5.73 -2.03 -12.90
N PRO A 66 6.01 -1.06 -13.78
CA PRO A 66 5.58 -1.16 -15.16
C PRO A 66 6.22 -2.41 -15.80
N PRO A 67 5.53 -3.09 -16.72
CA PRO A 67 6.14 -4.15 -17.51
C PRO A 67 7.32 -3.60 -18.34
N ASP A 68 8.27 -4.44 -18.73
CA ASP A 68 9.50 -4.04 -19.46
C ASP A 68 9.24 -3.25 -20.76
N ASN A 69 8.04 -3.37 -21.33
CA ASN A 69 7.62 -2.67 -22.54
C ASN A 69 6.59 -1.57 -22.27
N TYR A 70 6.48 -1.06 -21.05
CA TYR A 70 5.52 -0.01 -20.70
C TYR A 70 5.69 1.26 -21.54
N ASP A 71 6.94 1.62 -21.85
CA ASP A 71 7.26 2.79 -22.68
C ASP A 71 7.00 2.55 -24.18
N LYS A 72 6.68 1.32 -24.58
CA LYS A 72 6.40 0.99 -25.98
C LYS A 72 4.91 1.03 -26.24
N VAL A 73 4.53 1.94 -27.11
CA VAL A 73 3.17 1.98 -27.67
C VAL A 73 2.88 0.67 -28.42
N PRO A 74 1.84 -0.08 -28.05
CA PRO A 74 1.48 -1.32 -28.72
C PRO A 74 1.25 -1.15 -30.22
N LEU A 75 1.56 -2.19 -31.01
CA LEU A 75 1.46 -2.15 -32.47
C LEU A 75 0.08 -1.70 -32.97
N TYR A 76 -1.00 -2.16 -32.34
CA TYR A 76 -2.37 -1.83 -32.75
C TYR A 76 -2.73 -0.34 -32.55
N ILE A 77 -2.05 0.36 -31.64
CA ILE A 77 -2.19 1.82 -31.46
C ILE A 77 -1.32 2.54 -32.49
N ARG A 78 -0.06 2.09 -32.63
CA ARG A 78 0.91 2.69 -33.56
C ARG A 78 0.48 2.57 -35.04
N SER A 79 -0.20 1.49 -35.40
CA SER A 79 -0.71 1.28 -36.76
C SER A 79 -2.04 1.98 -37.02
N ASN A 80 -2.68 2.55 -36.00
CA ASN A 80 -3.98 3.20 -36.15
C ASN A 80 -3.81 4.72 -36.31
N PRO A 81 -4.10 5.29 -37.50
CA PRO A 81 -3.93 6.73 -37.75
C PRO A 81 -4.84 7.60 -36.88
N LYS A 82 -5.93 7.06 -36.33
CA LYS A 82 -6.79 7.76 -35.37
C LYS A 82 -6.14 7.94 -34.01
N TYR A 83 -5.35 6.95 -33.55
CA TYR A 83 -4.78 6.95 -32.21
C TYR A 83 -3.32 7.40 -32.16
N TRP A 84 -2.51 7.09 -33.19
CA TRP A 84 -1.09 7.43 -33.23
C TRP A 84 -0.74 8.90 -32.95
N PRO A 85 -1.54 9.90 -33.38
CA PRO A 85 -1.24 11.31 -33.07
C PRO A 85 -1.10 11.65 -31.59
N TYR A 86 -1.68 10.87 -30.67
CA TYR A 86 -1.62 11.10 -29.21
C TYR A 86 -0.41 10.44 -28.53
N PHE A 87 0.37 9.63 -29.25
CA PHE A 87 1.43 8.79 -28.68
C PHE A 87 2.77 8.89 -29.43
N LYS A 88 2.88 9.85 -30.37
CA LYS A 88 4.05 10.02 -31.26
C LYS A 88 5.03 11.11 -30.81
N ASP A 89 4.73 11.76 -29.69
CA ASP A 89 5.51 12.86 -29.09
C ASP A 89 6.48 12.33 -28.04
#